data_AF-A0A414UFP9-F1
#
_entry.id   AF-A0A414UFP9-F1
#
_cell.length_a   1.000
_cell.length_b   1.000
_cell.length_c   1.000
_cell.angle_alpha   90.00
_cell.angle_beta   90.00
_cell.angle_gamma   90.00
#
_symmetry.space_group_name_H-M   'P 1'
#
loop_
_entity.id
_entity.type
_entity.pdbx_description
1 polymer ?
#
loop_
_entity_poly.entity_id
_entity_poly.type
_entity_poly.pdbx_seq_one_letter_code
_entity_poly.pdbx_strand_id
1 'polypeptide(L)'
;MPRGKKLLNYIIEVKNMLTEYKGQIYNAEIQGNNICIWKYIPVKGFEKVVTRRGLTYYEKTVDMSEVGPFYSVTFIVFKDKMKFTVKSFLNGKIEVICDDREYAETHGLSEVEHGVWCAQKQVDYFDKIQLIKSIENSDEKESKELSVNEFIEAWRIYVKEVGI
;
A
#
# COMPACT_ATOMS: atom_id res chain seq x y z
N MET A 1 20.89 10.59 -16.49
CA MET A 1 19.51 11.11 -16.61
C MET A 1 18.65 10.43 -15.54
N PRO A 2 18.07 11.13 -14.54
CA PRO A 2 17.31 10.50 -13.48
C PRO A 2 15.80 10.62 -13.77
N ARG A 3 15.24 9.67 -14.52
CA ARG A 3 13.77 9.54 -14.69
C ARG A 3 13.18 8.33 -13.93
N GLY A 4 13.98 7.31 -13.61
CA GLY A 4 13.54 6.14 -12.85
C GLY A 4 13.10 6.43 -11.41
N LYS A 5 13.76 7.38 -10.71
CA LYS A 5 13.35 7.81 -9.36
C LYS A 5 11.94 8.42 -9.33
N LYS A 6 11.51 9.06 -10.41
CA LYS A 6 10.21 9.75 -10.47
C LYS A 6 9.03 8.78 -10.56
N LEU A 7 9.23 7.59 -11.10
CA LEU A 7 8.15 6.63 -11.36
C LEU A 7 8.03 5.59 -10.24
N LEU A 8 9.14 5.21 -9.61
CA LEU A 8 9.12 4.60 -8.28
C LEU A 8 8.41 5.55 -7.31
N ASN A 9 8.73 6.85 -7.34
CA ASN A 9 7.97 7.85 -6.61
C ASN A 9 6.51 7.93 -7.04
N TYR A 10 6.12 7.61 -8.29
CA TYR A 10 4.72 7.67 -8.76
C TYR A 10 3.89 6.47 -8.30
N ILE A 11 4.46 5.26 -8.32
CA ILE A 11 3.88 4.04 -7.72
C ILE A 11 3.86 4.17 -6.18
N ILE A 12 4.81 4.92 -5.61
CA ILE A 12 4.84 5.32 -4.18
C ILE A 12 3.93 6.53 -3.90
N GLU A 13 3.60 7.39 -4.87
CA GLU A 13 2.83 8.66 -4.72
C GLU A 13 1.32 8.47 -4.75
N VAL A 14 0.83 7.29 -5.12
CA VAL A 14 -0.42 6.82 -4.48
C VAL A 14 -0.05 6.37 -3.06
N LYS A 15 0.52 7.29 -2.27
CA LYS A 15 0.53 7.16 -0.82
C LYS A 15 -0.94 7.24 -0.46
N ASN A 16 -1.60 6.10 -0.34
CA ASN A 16 -2.76 6.01 0.52
C ASN A 16 -2.23 6.26 1.93
N MET A 17 -2.01 7.53 2.28
CA MET A 17 -1.66 7.93 3.62
C MET A 17 -2.85 7.56 4.47
N LEU A 18 -2.58 6.78 5.50
CA LEU A 18 -3.56 6.35 6.45
C LEU A 18 -3.42 7.19 7.70
N THR A 19 -4.54 7.51 8.32
CA THR A 19 -4.56 8.09 9.66
C THR A 19 -5.69 7.50 10.47
N GLU A 20 -5.56 7.57 11.79
CA GLU A 20 -6.62 7.19 12.71
C GLU A 20 -7.50 8.40 13.03
N TYR A 21 -8.82 8.23 12.92
CA TYR A 21 -9.82 9.19 13.38
C TYR A 21 -10.89 8.46 14.19
N LYS A 22 -11.04 8.81 15.47
CA LYS A 22 -12.04 8.22 16.38
C LYS A 22 -12.01 6.68 16.42
N GLY A 23 -10.82 6.09 16.55
CA GLY A 23 -10.64 4.64 16.68
C GLY A 23 -10.76 3.85 15.37
N GLN A 24 -10.78 4.51 14.22
CA GLN A 24 -10.88 3.86 12.91
C GLN A 24 -9.84 4.44 11.94
N ILE A 25 -9.37 3.61 11.01
CA ILE A 25 -8.40 4.00 9.99
C ILE A 25 -9.11 4.56 8.75
N TYR A 26 -8.59 5.65 8.20
CA TYR A 26 -9.09 6.30 6.98
C TYR A 26 -7.94 6.57 6.02
N ASN A 27 -8.25 6.61 4.73
CA ASN A 27 -7.38 7.26 3.76
C ASN A 27 -7.39 8.77 4.05
N ALA A 28 -6.26 9.44 3.83
CA ALA A 28 -6.09 10.82 4.19
C ALA A 28 -5.25 11.60 3.17
N GLU A 29 -5.60 12.86 3.00
CA GLU A 29 -4.88 13.84 2.19
C GLU A 29 -4.77 15.14 2.99
N ILE A 30 -3.54 15.66 3.09
CA ILE A 30 -3.27 16.92 3.79
C ILE A 30 -3.64 18.08 2.86
N GLN A 31 -4.57 18.93 3.30
CA GLN A 31 -5.07 20.08 2.57
C GLN A 31 -4.84 21.37 3.39
N GLY A 32 -3.58 21.80 3.47
CA GLY A 32 -3.17 22.92 4.32
C GLY A 32 -3.26 22.55 5.80
N ASN A 33 -4.04 23.32 6.58
CA ASN A 33 -4.28 23.04 8.01
C ASN A 33 -5.38 22.00 8.25
N ASN A 34 -6.09 21.60 7.21
CA ASN A 34 -7.16 20.62 7.30
C ASN A 34 -6.73 19.31 6.65
N ILE A 35 -7.36 18.23 7.07
CA ILE A 35 -7.15 16.90 6.53
C ILE A 35 -8.46 16.42 5.91
N CYS A 36 -8.43 16.06 4.64
CA CYS A 36 -9.52 15.31 4.05
C CYS A 36 -9.30 13.83 4.36
N ILE A 37 -10.27 13.20 5.04
CA ILE A 37 -10.25 11.76 5.32
C ILE A 37 -11.40 11.06 4.60
N TRP A 38 -11.19 9.86 4.07
CA TRP A 38 -12.24 9.12 3.36
C TRP A 38 -12.18 7.60 3.48
N LYS A 39 -13.33 6.96 3.20
CA LYS A 39 -13.48 5.52 2.98
C LYS A 39 -14.32 5.23 1.74
N TYR A 40 -14.13 4.06 1.16
CA TYR A 40 -14.96 3.55 0.06
C TYR A 40 -16.27 2.89 0.54
N ILE A 41 -16.50 2.86 1.85
CA ILE A 41 -17.73 2.36 2.50
C ILE A 41 -18.48 3.51 3.19
N PRO A 42 -19.83 3.43 3.32
CA PRO A 42 -20.60 4.48 3.99
C PRO A 42 -20.15 4.72 5.44
N VAL A 43 -19.96 5.99 5.80
CA VAL A 43 -19.63 6.41 7.17
C VAL A 43 -20.60 7.50 7.62
N LYS A 44 -21.15 7.36 8.83
CA LYS A 44 -22.11 8.31 9.38
C LYS A 44 -21.46 9.69 9.55
N GLY A 45 -22.07 10.72 8.98
CA GLY A 45 -21.60 12.11 9.06
C GLY A 45 -20.48 12.45 8.08
N PHE A 46 -20.22 11.59 7.09
CA PHE A 46 -19.33 11.86 5.95
C PHE A 46 -20.19 12.16 4.71
N GLU A 47 -19.68 13.02 3.84
CA GLU A 47 -20.31 13.36 2.57
C GLU A 47 -20.03 12.27 1.54
N LYS A 48 -21.07 11.86 0.79
CA LYS A 48 -20.91 10.89 -0.29
C LYS A 48 -20.45 11.61 -1.56
N VAL A 49 -19.31 11.20 -2.09
CA VAL A 49 -18.76 11.70 -3.35
C VAL A 49 -18.77 10.60 -4.39
N VAL A 50 -19.14 10.96 -5.62
CA VAL A 50 -19.10 10.08 -6.78
C VAL A 50 -18.24 10.75 -7.84
N THR A 51 -17.10 10.14 -8.16
CA THR A 51 -16.20 10.65 -9.21
C THR A 51 -16.84 10.52 -10.59
N ARG A 52 -16.30 11.26 -11.57
CA ARG A 52 -16.72 11.13 -12.99
C ARG A 52 -16.58 9.71 -13.55
N ARG A 53 -15.75 8.85 -12.94
CA ARG A 53 -15.53 7.45 -13.35
C ARG A 53 -16.40 6.45 -12.58
N GLY A 54 -17.34 6.92 -11.74
CA GLY A 54 -18.26 6.07 -11.00
C GLY A 54 -17.71 5.52 -9.67
N LEU A 55 -16.45 5.81 -9.32
CA LEU A 55 -15.91 5.49 -8.00
C LEU A 55 -16.68 6.28 -6.94
N THR A 56 -17.25 5.57 -5.96
CA THR A 56 -17.98 6.16 -4.83
C THR A 56 -17.13 6.06 -3.57
N TYR A 57 -17.02 7.16 -2.84
CA TYR A 57 -16.37 7.21 -1.54
C TYR A 57 -17.09 8.21 -0.63
N TYR A 58 -16.77 8.17 0.65
CA TYR A 58 -17.37 8.99 1.69
C TYR A 58 -16.25 9.76 2.38
N GLU A 59 -16.27 11.08 2.29
CA GLU A 59 -15.20 11.95 2.78
C GLU A 59 -15.68 12.93 3.86
N LYS A 60 -14.72 13.43 4.62
CA LYS A 60 -14.93 14.51 5.59
C LYS A 60 -13.64 15.29 5.76
N THR A 61 -13.76 16.61 5.82
CA THR A 61 -12.67 17.48 6.26
C THR A 61 -12.67 17.61 7.78
N VAL A 62 -11.52 17.41 8.40
CA VAL A 62 -11.29 17.52 9.85
C VAL A 62 -10.04 18.34 10.12
N ASP A 63 -9.91 18.88 11.33
CA ASP A 63 -8.69 19.56 11.76
C ASP A 63 -7.55 18.56 11.96
N MET A 64 -6.30 18.96 11.68
CA MET A 64 -5.13 18.08 11.83
C MET A 64 -4.92 17.59 13.27
N SER A 65 -5.38 18.34 14.28
CA SER A 65 -5.33 17.93 15.69
C SER A 65 -6.34 16.83 16.05
N GLU A 66 -7.34 16.56 15.20
CA GLU A 66 -8.33 15.50 15.46
C GLU A 66 -7.87 14.11 15.01
N VAL A 67 -6.77 14.02 14.27
CA VAL A 67 -6.28 12.77 13.66
C VAL A 67 -4.97 12.31 14.29
N GLY A 68 -4.73 11.00 14.22
CA GLY A 68 -3.47 10.40 14.63
C GLY A 68 -2.33 10.67 13.62
N PRO A 69 -1.14 10.10 13.88
CA PRO A 69 -0.02 10.17 12.95
C PRO A 69 -0.40 9.63 11.56
N PHE A 70 0.15 10.25 10.52
CA PHE A 70 0.04 9.74 9.16
C PHE A 70 1.03 8.59 8.97
N TYR A 71 0.59 7.53 8.32
CA TYR A 71 1.45 6.39 8.05
C TYR A 71 1.10 5.72 6.73
N SER A 72 2.02 4.92 6.23
CA SER A 72 1.82 4.04 5.09
C SER A 72 2.02 2.59 5.50
N VAL A 73 1.35 1.68 4.80
CA VAL A 73 1.45 0.24 5.04
C VAL A 73 1.95 -0.42 3.76
N THR A 74 2.98 -1.25 3.89
CA THR A 74 3.54 -2.03 2.77
C THR A 74 3.66 -3.49 3.17
N PHE A 75 3.28 -4.38 2.26
CA PHE A 75 3.53 -5.81 2.38
C PHE A 75 4.82 -6.17 1.64
N ILE A 76 5.66 -6.95 2.29
CA ILE A 76 6.96 -7.39 1.79
C ILE A 76 7.02 -8.91 1.86
N VAL A 77 7.55 -9.54 0.83
CA VAL A 77 7.87 -10.97 0.83
C VAL A 77 9.34 -11.20 0.56
N PHE A 78 9.84 -12.34 1.04
CA PHE A 78 11.24 -12.70 0.91
C PHE A 78 11.39 -14.04 0.21
N LYS A 79 12.41 -14.14 -0.65
CA LYS A 79 12.84 -15.40 -1.24
C LYS A 79 14.35 -15.41 -1.37
N ASP A 80 15.01 -16.45 -0.87
CA ASP A 80 16.46 -16.67 -0.99
C ASP A 80 17.28 -15.45 -0.52
N LYS A 81 16.87 -14.89 0.64
CA LYS A 81 17.41 -13.67 1.28
C LYS A 81 17.15 -12.36 0.52
N MET A 82 16.48 -12.40 -0.63
CA MET A 82 16.02 -11.21 -1.32
C MET A 82 14.67 -10.73 -0.82
N LYS A 83 14.45 -9.42 -0.95
CA LYS A 83 13.27 -8.71 -0.51
C LYS A 83 12.49 -8.23 -1.72
N PHE A 84 11.18 -8.44 -1.72
CA PHE A 84 10.29 -7.98 -2.77
C PHE A 84 9.09 -7.25 -2.18
N THR A 85 8.65 -6.20 -2.87
CA THR A 85 7.44 -5.47 -2.50
C THR A 85 6.23 -6.14 -3.15
N VAL A 86 5.21 -6.44 -2.35
CA VAL A 86 3.94 -6.97 -2.87
C VAL A 86 3.17 -5.85 -3.56
N LYS A 87 2.85 -6.05 -4.83
CA LYS A 87 2.04 -5.14 -5.64
C LYS A 87 0.57 -5.54 -5.63
N SER A 88 0.29 -6.83 -5.80
CA SER A 88 -1.07 -7.36 -5.80
C SER A 88 -1.13 -8.79 -5.27
N PHE A 89 -2.30 -9.20 -4.79
CA PHE A 89 -2.58 -10.58 -4.41
C PHE A 89 -3.95 -11.00 -4.94
N LEU A 90 -3.97 -12.05 -5.77
CA LEU A 90 -5.19 -12.57 -6.39
C LEU A 90 -5.07 -14.08 -6.59
N ASN A 91 -6.13 -14.82 -6.24
CA ASN A 91 -6.22 -16.27 -6.43
C ASN A 91 -5.01 -17.04 -5.88
N GLY A 92 -4.55 -16.67 -4.67
CA GLY A 92 -3.40 -17.31 -4.02
C GLY A 92 -2.02 -16.88 -4.56
N LYS A 93 -1.99 -16.03 -5.60
CA LYS A 93 -0.75 -15.56 -6.21
C LYS A 93 -0.43 -14.14 -5.80
N ILE A 94 0.82 -13.92 -5.40
CA ILE A 94 1.40 -12.61 -5.13
C ILE A 94 2.12 -12.14 -6.40
N GLU A 95 1.76 -10.94 -6.85
CA GLU A 95 2.57 -10.17 -7.80
C GLU A 95 3.55 -9.31 -7.01
N VAL A 96 4.83 -9.50 -7.29
CA VAL A 96 5.90 -8.75 -6.64
C VAL A 96 6.63 -7.86 -7.63
N ILE A 97 7.17 -6.76 -7.12
CA ILE A 97 8.05 -5.86 -7.86
C ILE A 97 9.50 -6.06 -7.38
N CYS A 98 10.42 -6.03 -8.34
CA CYS A 98 11.86 -6.06 -8.17
C CYS A 98 12.48 -4.91 -8.99
N ASP A 99 13.45 -4.20 -8.42
CA ASP A 99 14.28 -3.19 -9.09
C ASP A 99 15.74 -3.68 -9.31
N ASP A 100 16.02 -4.94 -8.95
CA ASP A 100 17.27 -5.65 -9.26
C ASP A 100 17.17 -6.37 -10.62
N ARG A 101 17.95 -5.89 -11.59
CA ARG A 101 18.00 -6.41 -12.95
C ARG A 101 18.57 -7.81 -13.05
N GLU A 102 19.66 -8.10 -12.33
CA GLU A 102 20.40 -9.36 -12.45
C GLU A 102 19.55 -10.51 -11.92
N TYR A 103 18.86 -10.28 -10.81
CA TYR A 103 17.89 -11.24 -10.29
C TYR A 103 16.71 -11.46 -11.25
N ALA A 104 16.19 -10.38 -11.81
CA ALA A 104 15.06 -10.42 -12.73
C ALA A 104 15.37 -11.25 -13.99
N GLU A 105 16.53 -11.03 -14.62
CA GLU A 105 17.00 -11.78 -15.78
C GLU A 105 17.21 -13.27 -15.43
N THR A 106 17.79 -13.57 -14.25
CA THR A 106 18.08 -14.94 -13.81
C THR A 106 16.82 -15.76 -13.49
N HIS A 107 15.75 -15.12 -13.00
CA HIS A 107 14.53 -15.80 -12.54
C HIS A 107 13.34 -15.65 -13.50
N GLY A 108 13.58 -15.11 -14.70
CA GLY A 108 12.58 -14.99 -15.76
C GLY A 108 11.47 -14.00 -15.44
N LEU A 109 11.79 -12.91 -14.74
CA LEU A 109 10.83 -11.82 -14.52
C LEU A 109 10.69 -10.99 -15.80
N SER A 110 9.48 -10.47 -16.02
CA SER A 110 9.22 -9.58 -17.14
C SER A 110 9.42 -8.14 -16.69
N GLU A 111 10.19 -7.37 -17.45
CA GLU A 111 10.25 -5.92 -17.27
C GLU A 111 8.89 -5.33 -17.62
N VAL A 112 8.31 -4.59 -16.67
CA VAL A 112 7.02 -3.94 -16.87
C VAL A 112 7.24 -2.48 -17.21
N GLU A 113 8.23 -1.83 -16.57
CA GLU A 113 8.52 -0.43 -16.84
C GLU A 113 9.91 0.01 -16.34
N HIS A 114 10.74 0.60 -17.21
CA HIS A 114 11.94 1.39 -16.86
C HIS A 114 12.80 0.84 -15.69
N GLY A 115 13.19 -0.43 -15.75
CA GLY A 115 13.97 -1.08 -14.69
C GLY A 115 13.14 -1.52 -13.47
N VAL A 116 11.86 -1.78 -13.69
CA VAL A 116 10.95 -2.40 -12.74
C VAL A 116 10.47 -3.72 -13.33
N TRP A 117 10.83 -4.80 -12.66
CA TRP A 117 10.50 -6.16 -13.08
C TRP A 117 9.44 -6.75 -12.17
N CYS A 118 8.51 -7.53 -12.74
CA CYS A 118 7.46 -8.20 -11.98
C CYS A 118 7.53 -9.71 -12.11
N ALA A 119 7.19 -10.39 -11.02
CA ALA A 119 6.95 -11.82 -10.97
C ALA A 119 5.60 -12.09 -10.32
N GLN A 120 4.86 -13.05 -10.86
CA GLN A 120 3.70 -13.61 -10.18
C GLN A 120 4.01 -15.02 -9.70
N LYS A 121 3.92 -15.26 -8.39
CA LYS A 121 4.22 -16.54 -7.76
C LYS A 121 3.13 -16.91 -6.76
N GLN A 122 2.97 -18.20 -6.49
CA GLN A 122 2.08 -18.66 -5.42
C GLN A 122 2.57 -18.13 -4.06
N VAL A 123 1.68 -17.87 -3.13
CA VAL A 123 2.05 -17.30 -1.82
C VAL A 123 3.02 -18.18 -1.04
N ASP A 124 2.92 -19.50 -1.20
CA ASP A 124 3.78 -20.50 -0.57
C ASP A 124 5.18 -20.60 -1.20
N TYR A 125 5.43 -19.90 -2.31
CA TYR A 125 6.75 -19.79 -2.92
C TYR A 125 7.74 -19.00 -2.04
N PHE A 126 7.24 -18.07 -1.23
CA PHE A 126 8.06 -17.14 -0.45
C PHE A 126 8.41 -17.72 0.93
N ASP A 127 9.65 -17.49 1.36
CA ASP A 127 10.15 -18.03 2.62
C ASP A 127 9.60 -17.25 3.84
N LYS A 128 9.20 -15.98 3.63
CA LYS A 128 8.71 -15.09 4.69
C LYS A 128 7.81 -13.98 4.13
N ILE A 129 6.80 -13.59 4.92
CA ILE A 129 5.92 -12.44 4.64
C ILE A 129 6.00 -11.45 5.81
N GLN A 130 6.14 -10.16 5.51
CA GLN A 130 6.19 -9.08 6.50
C GLN A 130 5.25 -7.94 6.14
N LEU A 131 4.60 -7.40 7.17
CA LEU A 131 3.88 -6.13 7.15
C LEU A 131 4.78 -5.05 7.73
N ILE A 132 4.92 -3.92 7.03
CA ILE A 132 5.65 -2.75 7.52
C ILE A 132 4.69 -1.57 7.56
N LYS A 133 4.60 -0.92 8.72
CA LYS A 133 3.96 0.38 8.91
C LYS A 133 5.07 1.42 9.06
N SER A 134 5.09 2.40 8.16
CA SER A 134 6.06 3.51 8.19
C SER A 134 5.34 4.81 8.55
N ILE A 135 5.78 5.47 9.61
CA ILE A 135 5.18 6.74 10.05
C ILE A 135 5.78 7.89 9.21
N GLU A 136 4.92 8.75 8.67
CA GLU A 136 5.34 9.88 7.86
C GLU A 136 6.12 10.90 8.71
N ASN A 137 7.19 11.47 8.14
CA ASN A 137 8.10 12.41 8.83
C ASN A 137 8.79 11.83 10.08
N SER A 138 8.90 10.51 10.17
CA SER A 138 9.62 9.79 11.22
C SER A 138 10.47 8.68 10.60
N ASP A 139 11.58 8.35 11.27
CA ASP A 139 12.35 7.12 10.97
C ASP A 139 11.71 5.88 11.62
N GLU A 140 10.65 6.07 12.40
CA GLU A 140 9.93 5.00 13.06
C GLU A 140 9.20 4.09 12.07
N LYS A 141 9.49 2.79 12.21
CA LYS A 141 8.87 1.72 11.43
C LYS A 141 8.50 0.59 12.37
N GLU A 142 7.24 0.19 12.31
CA GLU A 142 6.76 -1.02 12.95
C GLU A 142 6.75 -2.14 11.91
N SER A 143 7.27 -3.32 12.28
CA SER A 143 7.24 -4.48 11.39
C SER A 143 6.71 -5.70 12.10
N LYS A 144 5.85 -6.45 11.41
CA LYS A 144 5.30 -7.71 11.90
C LYS A 144 5.47 -8.79 10.84
N GLU A 145 6.05 -9.92 11.22
CA GLU A 145 6.03 -11.12 10.40
C GLU A 145 4.64 -11.75 10.43
N LEU A 146 4.16 -12.18 9.26
CA LEU A 146 2.83 -12.76 9.10
C LEU A 146 2.93 -14.20 8.61
N SER A 147 2.10 -15.06 9.17
CA SER A 147 1.74 -16.32 8.50
C SER A 147 0.96 -16.04 7.21
N VAL A 148 0.85 -17.04 6.32
CA VAL A 148 0.07 -16.92 5.08
C VAL A 148 -1.38 -16.53 5.35
N ASN A 149 -2.01 -17.11 6.37
CA ASN A 149 -3.39 -16.79 6.73
C ASN A 149 -3.54 -15.35 7.24
N GLU A 150 -2.64 -14.89 8.11
CA GLU A 150 -2.62 -13.50 8.57
C GLU A 150 -2.39 -12.52 7.42
N PHE A 151 -1.53 -12.87 6.46
CA PHE A 151 -1.32 -12.07 5.25
C PHE A 151 -2.61 -11.94 4.42
N ILE A 152 -3.29 -13.05 4.13
CA ILE A 152 -4.54 -13.03 3.35
C ILE A 152 -5.60 -12.16 4.04
N GLU A 153 -5.73 -12.29 5.36
CA GLU A 153 -6.68 -11.49 6.13
C GLU A 153 -6.30 -10.00 6.12
N ALA A 154 -5.03 -9.68 6.39
CA ALA A 154 -4.55 -8.30 6.38
C ALA A 154 -4.67 -7.67 4.98
N TRP A 155 -4.37 -8.42 3.92
CA TRP A 155 -4.53 -7.96 2.54
C TRP A 155 -5.98 -7.66 2.20
N ARG A 156 -6.91 -8.54 2.61
CA ARG A 156 -8.35 -8.33 2.42
C ARG A 156 -8.83 -7.06 3.13
N ILE A 157 -8.37 -6.83 4.36
CA ILE A 157 -8.70 -5.60 5.10
C ILE A 157 -8.09 -4.39 4.40
N TYR A 158 -6.81 -4.45 4.03
CA TYR A 158 -6.12 -3.38 3.31
C TYR A 158 -6.89 -3.00 2.05
N VAL A 159 -7.14 -3.95 1.14
CA VAL A 159 -7.93 -3.75 -0.09
C VAL A 159 -9.28 -3.11 0.20
N LYS A 160 -10.00 -3.56 1.23
CA LYS A 160 -11.30 -2.99 1.60
C LYS A 160 -11.18 -1.54 2.09
N GLU A 161 -10.20 -1.25 2.93
CA GLU A 161 -10.01 0.09 3.51
C GLU A 161 -9.44 1.07 2.49
N VAL A 162 -8.56 0.62 1.58
CA VAL A 162 -7.88 1.47 0.58
C VAL A 162 -8.49 1.42 -0.83
N GLY A 163 -9.50 0.57 -1.06
CA GLY A 163 -10.31 0.56 -2.28
C GLY A 163 -9.58 0.19 -3.57
N ILE A 164 -8.58 -0.71 -3.49
CA ILE A 164 -7.82 -1.22 -4.65
C ILE A 164 -8.54 -2.41 -5.31
#